data_AF-A0A4P6HGY4-F1
#
_entry.id   AF-A0A4P6HGY4-F1
#
_cell.length_a   1.000
_cell.length_b   1.000
_cell.length_c   1.000
_cell.angle_alpha   90.00
_cell.angle_beta   90.00
_cell.angle_gamma   90.00
#
_symmetry.space_group_name_H-M   'P 1'
#
loop_
_entity.id
_entity.type
_entity.pdbx_description
1 polymer ?
#
loop_
_entity_poly.entity_id
_entity_poly.type
_entity_poly.pdbx_seq_one_letter_code
_entity_poly.pdbx_strand_id
1 'polypeptide(L)'
;MGIREFAGRLKSEIETLQANGLEAVTTENLINYLARVEQSPEPNPSPAELERYKAELTQHVENIKLAHATDLEMFRSVITLGQNAIRSMTTINGGASVALLAFLGHLASIRSSSIPTFAGCLAPFVFGTLLAGLVSGGTYLSQWLYGYDTPATKMAGLVANVVVILLGLASFAAFGVGAWWTYDAFVHTPPLPG
;
A
#
# COMPACT_ATOMS: atom_id res chain seq x y z
N MET A 1 -20.00 37.26 16.75
CA MET A 1 -19.82 36.07 17.60
C MET A 1 -21.19 35.59 18.08
N GLY A 2 -21.47 34.28 18.18
CA GLY A 2 -22.77 33.82 18.69
C GLY A 2 -22.87 33.94 20.22
N ILE A 3 -24.05 34.30 20.76
CA ILE A 3 -24.30 34.46 22.21
C ILE A 3 -23.89 33.21 23.02
N ARG A 4 -24.08 32.01 22.45
CA ARG A 4 -23.68 30.73 23.07
C ARG A 4 -22.18 30.51 23.11
N GLU A 5 -21.44 30.90 22.07
CA GLU A 5 -19.98 30.83 22.05
C GLU A 5 -19.37 31.80 23.08
N PHE A 6 -19.96 32.99 23.21
CA PHE A 6 -19.51 33.98 24.19
C PHE A 6 -19.69 33.48 25.61
N ALA A 7 -20.87 32.95 25.93
CA ALA A 7 -21.13 32.34 27.24
C ALA A 7 -20.20 31.15 27.53
N GLY A 8 -19.87 30.34 26.52
CA GLY A 8 -18.95 29.21 26.64
C GLY A 8 -17.51 29.64 26.95
N ARG A 9 -16.97 30.63 26.21
CA ARG A 9 -15.62 31.16 26.47
C ARG A 9 -15.53 31.84 27.83
N LEU A 10 -16.50 32.69 28.16
CA LEU A 10 -16.54 33.38 29.44
C LEU A 10 -16.56 32.39 30.62
N LYS A 11 -17.34 31.31 30.52
CA LYS A 11 -17.36 30.25 31.53
C LYS A 11 -15.99 29.57 31.67
N SER A 12 -15.37 29.17 30.56
CA SER A 12 -14.05 28.53 30.55
C SER A 12 -12.97 29.41 31.18
N GLU A 13 -13.01 30.72 30.91
CA GLU A 13 -12.04 31.66 31.46
C GLU A 13 -12.21 31.84 32.98
N ILE A 14 -13.46 31.90 33.46
CA ILE A 14 -13.77 31.94 34.90
C ILE A 14 -13.31 30.65 35.59
N GLU A 15 -13.53 29.47 35.00
CA GLU A 15 -13.07 28.18 35.55
C GLU A 15 -11.53 28.10 35.61
N THR A 16 -10.85 28.68 34.62
CA THR A 16 -9.38 28.76 34.59
C THR A 16 -8.84 29.68 35.70
N LEU A 17 -9.49 30.82 35.92
CA LEU A 17 -9.14 31.75 37.00
C LEU A 17 -9.38 31.14 38.38
N GLN A 18 -10.47 30.37 38.53
CA GLN A 18 -10.77 29.63 39.76
C GLN A 18 -9.72 28.54 40.04
N ALA A 19 -9.28 27.80 39.02
CA ALA A 19 -8.22 26.80 39.13
C ALA A 19 -6.86 27.40 39.52
N ASN A 20 -6.62 28.67 39.16
CA ASN A 20 -5.41 29.42 39.50
C ASN A 20 -5.46 30.07 40.90
N GLY A 21 -6.48 29.75 41.71
CA GLY A 21 -6.58 30.21 43.10
C GLY A 21 -7.20 31.59 43.30
N LEU A 22 -7.80 32.19 42.26
CA LEU A 22 -8.65 33.38 42.46
C LEU A 22 -10.03 32.94 42.96
N GLU A 23 -10.31 33.19 44.24
CA GLU A 23 -11.63 32.91 44.85
C GLU A 23 -12.71 33.94 44.46
N ALA A 24 -12.31 35.15 44.06
CA ALA A 24 -13.22 36.21 43.66
C ALA A 24 -12.66 37.00 42.46
N VAL A 25 -13.52 37.25 41.45
CA VAL A 25 -13.23 38.16 40.35
C VAL A 25 -13.83 39.53 40.71
N THR A 26 -13.00 40.57 40.69
CA THR A 26 -13.48 41.94 40.94
C THR A 26 -14.38 42.41 39.79
N THR A 27 -15.39 43.20 40.12
CA THR A 27 -16.27 43.85 39.12
C THR A 27 -15.47 44.69 38.13
N GLU A 28 -14.38 45.31 38.57
CA GLU A 28 -13.46 46.08 37.73
C GLU A 28 -12.76 45.22 36.66
N ASN A 29 -12.31 44.01 37.01
CA ASN A 29 -11.70 43.08 36.06
C ASN A 29 -12.73 42.58 35.02
N LEU A 30 -13.97 42.33 35.45
CA LEU A 30 -15.05 41.92 34.55
C LEU A 30 -15.40 43.04 33.56
N ILE A 31 -15.50 44.28 34.05
CA ILE A 31 -15.75 45.46 33.22
C ILE A 31 -14.61 45.66 32.23
N ASN A 32 -13.35 45.52 32.66
CA ASN A 32 -12.19 45.63 31.78
C ASN A 32 -12.15 44.53 30.71
N TYR A 33 -12.53 43.29 31.03
CA TYR A 33 -12.64 42.21 30.06
C TYR A 33 -13.76 42.49 29.05
N LEU A 34 -14.95 42.85 29.51
CA LEU A 34 -16.09 43.19 28.64
C LEU A 34 -15.77 44.38 27.74
N ALA A 35 -15.12 45.42 28.27
CA ALA A 35 -14.65 46.57 27.50
C ALA A 35 -13.62 46.15 26.42
N ARG A 36 -12.73 45.19 26.70
CA ARG A 36 -11.82 44.63 25.68
C ARG A 36 -12.57 43.84 24.61
N VAL A 37 -13.60 43.09 24.97
CA VAL A 37 -14.44 42.35 23.99
C VAL A 37 -15.27 43.30 23.15
N GLU A 38 -15.85 44.35 23.73
CA GLU A 38 -16.58 45.40 23.01
C GLU A 38 -15.67 46.22 22.07
N GLN A 39 -14.43 46.46 22.48
CA GLN A 39 -13.41 47.14 21.65
C GLN A 39 -12.72 46.20 20.67
N SER A 40 -12.92 44.89 20.80
CA SER A 40 -12.38 43.94 19.83
C SER A 40 -13.10 44.17 18.51
N PRO A 41 -12.37 44.38 17.40
CA PRO A 41 -13.03 44.55 16.11
C PRO A 41 -13.88 43.32 15.83
N GLU A 42 -15.19 43.50 15.64
CA GLU A 42 -15.99 42.44 15.04
C GLU A 42 -15.34 42.12 13.70
N PRO A 43 -14.98 40.86 13.42
CA PRO A 43 -14.51 40.49 12.10
C PRO A 43 -15.71 40.64 11.18
N ASN A 44 -15.82 41.82 10.59
CA ASN A 44 -16.79 42.15 9.56
C ASN A 44 -16.02 42.27 8.25
N PRO A 45 -15.54 41.12 7.71
CA PRO A 45 -14.76 41.13 6.49
C PRO A 45 -15.57 41.82 5.41
N SER A 46 -14.92 42.71 4.66
CA SER A 46 -15.50 43.30 3.46
C SER A 46 -16.02 42.20 2.51
N PRO A 47 -17.00 42.49 1.65
CA PRO A 47 -17.48 41.51 0.67
C PRO A 47 -16.35 40.89 -0.16
N ALA A 48 -15.32 41.68 -0.49
CA ALA A 48 -14.12 41.23 -1.21
C ALA A 48 -13.25 40.26 -0.38
N GLU A 49 -13.08 40.52 0.92
CA GLU A 49 -12.34 39.62 1.81
C GLU A 49 -13.11 38.31 2.04
N LEU A 50 -14.44 38.37 2.15
CA LEU A 50 -15.27 37.18 2.26
C LEU A 50 -15.21 36.33 0.98
N GLU A 51 -15.24 36.96 -0.19
CA GLU A 51 -15.08 36.29 -1.48
C GLU A 51 -13.69 35.63 -1.59
N ARG A 52 -12.63 36.34 -1.19
CA ARG A 52 -11.27 35.78 -1.13
C ARG A 52 -11.19 34.56 -0.21
N TYR A 53 -11.73 34.65 1.00
CA TYR A 53 -11.75 33.51 1.94
C TYR A 53 -12.51 32.31 1.37
N LYS A 54 -13.65 32.54 0.70
CA LYS A 54 -14.40 31.47 0.03
C LYS A 54 -13.58 30.85 -1.10
N ALA A 55 -12.89 31.67 -1.90
CA ALA A 55 -12.03 31.19 -2.97
C ALA A 55 -10.86 30.34 -2.43
N GLU A 56 -10.18 30.81 -1.39
CA GLU A 56 -9.09 30.09 -0.71
C GLU A 56 -9.57 28.76 -0.13
N LEU A 57 -10.72 28.75 0.56
CA LEU A 57 -11.28 27.53 1.14
C LEU A 57 -11.68 26.53 0.04
N THR A 58 -12.27 27.02 -1.05
CA THR A 58 -12.63 26.19 -2.20
C THR A 58 -11.37 25.59 -2.82
N GLN A 59 -10.33 26.40 -3.05
CA GLN A 59 -9.05 25.92 -3.55
C GLN A 59 -8.43 24.87 -2.62
N HIS A 60 -8.49 25.07 -1.30
CA HIS A 60 -7.97 24.11 -0.33
C HIS A 60 -8.72 22.77 -0.39
N VAL A 61 -10.04 22.81 -0.44
CA VAL A 61 -10.89 21.61 -0.58
C VAL A 61 -10.61 20.89 -1.90
N GLU A 62 -10.50 21.62 -3.01
CA GLU A 62 -10.19 21.01 -4.31
C GLU A 62 -8.78 20.40 -4.33
N ASN A 63 -7.79 21.05 -3.72
CA ASN A 63 -6.44 20.48 -3.59
C ASN A 63 -6.44 19.18 -2.78
N ILE A 64 -7.18 19.12 -1.66
CA ILE A 64 -7.32 17.90 -0.86
C ILE A 64 -8.00 16.79 -1.67
N LYS A 65 -9.06 17.12 -2.42
CA LYS A 65 -9.76 16.15 -3.28
C LYS A 65 -8.84 15.60 -4.37
N LEU A 66 -8.08 16.47 -5.04
CA LEU A 66 -7.13 16.08 -6.08
C LEU A 66 -6.03 15.18 -5.52
N ALA A 67 -5.47 15.51 -4.35
CA ALA A 67 -4.48 14.68 -3.69
C ALA A 67 -5.05 13.29 -3.35
N HIS A 68 -6.22 13.24 -2.72
CA HIS A 68 -6.88 11.98 -2.35
C HIS A 68 -7.23 11.14 -3.59
N ALA A 69 -7.71 11.75 -4.67
CA ALA A 69 -8.00 11.06 -5.93
C ALA A 69 -6.72 10.49 -6.56
N THR A 70 -5.62 11.24 -6.51
CA THR A 70 -4.31 10.79 -7.00
C THR A 70 -3.82 9.59 -6.20
N ASP A 71 -3.90 9.64 -4.86
CA ASP A 71 -3.47 8.55 -3.99
C ASP A 71 -4.28 7.27 -4.23
N LEU A 72 -5.60 7.40 -4.40
CA LEU A 72 -6.49 6.28 -4.70
C LEU A 72 -6.16 5.64 -6.05
N GLU A 73 -5.91 6.44 -7.08
CA GLU A 73 -5.58 5.96 -8.41
C GLU A 73 -4.20 5.29 -8.44
N MET A 74 -3.21 5.88 -7.76
CA MET A 74 -1.89 5.28 -7.59
C MET A 74 -1.98 3.93 -6.86
N PHE A 75 -2.79 3.84 -5.80
CA PHE A 75 -3.00 2.59 -5.08
C PHE A 75 -3.63 1.50 -5.96
N ARG A 76 -4.65 1.85 -6.75
CA ARG A 76 -5.28 0.94 -7.73
C ARG A 76 -4.30 0.49 -8.82
N SER A 77 -3.49 1.41 -9.32
CA SER A 77 -2.46 1.14 -10.32
C SER A 77 -1.44 0.11 -9.79
N VAL A 78 -0.94 0.30 -8.57
CA VAL A 78 -0.01 -0.64 -7.93
C VAL A 78 -0.62 -2.03 -7.74
N ILE A 79 -1.88 -2.12 -7.28
CA ILE A 79 -2.58 -3.41 -7.17
C ILE A 79 -2.69 -4.11 -8.53
N THR A 80 -3.07 -3.36 -9.56
CA THR A 80 -3.22 -3.89 -10.92
C THR A 80 -1.89 -4.40 -11.47
N LEU A 81 -0.81 -3.64 -11.28
CA LEU A 81 0.55 -4.05 -11.64
C LEU A 81 0.99 -5.31 -10.87
N GLY A 82 0.71 -5.38 -9.58
CA GLY A 82 0.99 -6.57 -8.76
C GLY A 82 0.25 -7.81 -9.24
N GLN A 83 -1.04 -7.70 -9.56
CA GLN A 83 -1.82 -8.80 -10.14
C GLN A 83 -1.31 -9.22 -11.51
N ASN A 84 -0.92 -8.26 -12.36
CA ASN A 84 -0.30 -8.55 -13.66
C ASN A 84 1.01 -9.31 -13.47
N ALA A 85 1.86 -8.91 -12.52
CA ALA A 85 3.11 -9.60 -12.21
C ALA A 85 2.87 -11.04 -11.73
N ILE A 86 1.91 -11.27 -10.82
CA ILE A 86 1.53 -12.61 -10.35
C ILE A 86 1.05 -13.48 -11.53
N ARG A 87 0.20 -12.92 -12.40
CA ARG A 87 -0.25 -13.61 -13.62
C ARG A 87 0.91 -13.95 -14.53
N SER A 88 1.83 -13.03 -14.77
CA SER A 88 3.03 -13.28 -15.57
C SER A 88 3.90 -14.39 -14.98
N MET A 89 4.24 -14.33 -13.69
CA MET A 89 5.04 -15.36 -13.01
C MET A 89 4.38 -16.74 -13.08
N THR A 90 3.06 -16.81 -12.83
CA THR A 90 2.30 -18.05 -12.91
C THR A 90 2.27 -18.61 -14.34
N THR A 91 2.05 -17.75 -15.33
CA THR A 91 1.97 -18.15 -16.74
C THR A 91 3.31 -18.64 -17.27
N ILE A 92 4.42 -17.93 -17.02
CA ILE A 92 5.72 -18.32 -17.57
C ILE A 92 6.23 -19.61 -16.91
N ASN A 93 6.16 -19.70 -15.57
CA ASN A 93 6.63 -20.87 -14.84
C ASN A 93 5.69 -22.07 -15.01
N GLY A 94 4.38 -21.84 -14.89
CA GLY A 94 3.38 -22.89 -15.06
C GLY A 94 3.31 -23.39 -16.50
N GLY A 95 3.33 -22.48 -17.48
CA GLY A 95 3.35 -22.82 -18.90
C GLY A 95 4.60 -23.62 -19.27
N ALA A 96 5.78 -23.20 -18.82
CA ALA A 96 7.01 -23.95 -19.03
C ALA A 96 6.98 -25.32 -18.35
N SER A 97 6.44 -25.42 -17.13
CA SER A 97 6.29 -26.68 -16.41
C SER A 97 5.39 -27.67 -17.18
N VAL A 98 4.23 -27.21 -17.66
CA VAL A 98 3.30 -28.03 -18.44
C VAL A 98 3.93 -28.45 -19.77
N ALA A 99 4.60 -27.54 -20.47
CA ALA A 99 5.28 -27.85 -21.72
C ALA A 99 6.39 -28.90 -21.53
N LEU A 100 7.18 -28.77 -20.48
CA LEU A 100 8.26 -29.71 -20.18
C LEU A 100 7.73 -31.06 -19.70
N LEU A 101 6.64 -31.11 -18.94
CA LEU A 101 5.94 -32.36 -18.58
C LEU A 101 5.39 -33.08 -19.81
N ALA A 102 4.78 -32.34 -20.75
CA ALA A 102 4.32 -32.91 -22.01
C ALA A 102 5.49 -33.47 -22.84
N PHE A 103 6.58 -32.71 -22.94
CA PHE A 103 7.81 -33.16 -23.59
C PHE A 103 8.40 -34.41 -22.93
N LEU A 104 8.48 -34.45 -21.60
CA LEU A 104 8.94 -35.61 -20.84
C LEU A 104 8.07 -36.84 -21.07
N GLY A 105 6.74 -36.67 -21.14
CA GLY A 105 5.81 -37.73 -21.46
C GLY A 105 6.06 -38.34 -22.85
N HIS A 106 6.33 -37.50 -23.85
CA HIS A 106 6.73 -37.97 -25.17
C HIS A 106 8.13 -38.60 -25.16
N LEU A 107 9.09 -37.98 -24.48
CA LEU A 107 10.46 -38.48 -24.38
C LEU A 107 10.51 -39.86 -23.72
N ALA A 108 9.61 -40.14 -22.78
CA ALA A 108 9.51 -41.45 -22.13
C ALA A 108 9.16 -42.59 -23.09
N SER A 109 8.47 -42.31 -24.20
CA SER A 109 8.15 -43.35 -25.20
C SER A 109 9.25 -43.58 -26.23
N ILE A 110 10.15 -42.61 -26.43
CA ILE A 110 11.19 -42.67 -27.48
C ILE A 110 12.62 -42.77 -26.95
N ARG A 111 12.91 -42.31 -25.73
CA ARG A 111 14.25 -42.28 -25.12
C ARG A 111 14.18 -42.10 -23.59
N SER A 112 13.88 -43.19 -22.89
CA SER A 112 13.74 -43.18 -21.43
C SER A 112 15.02 -42.82 -20.66
N SER A 113 16.20 -43.04 -21.24
CA SER A 113 17.50 -42.72 -20.61
C SER A 113 17.76 -41.23 -20.41
N SER A 114 17.09 -40.36 -21.19
CA SER A 114 17.24 -38.90 -21.08
C SER A 114 16.25 -38.26 -20.10
N ILE A 115 15.27 -39.01 -19.58
CA ILE A 115 14.26 -38.50 -18.65
C ILE A 115 14.88 -37.82 -17.42
N PRO A 116 15.88 -38.41 -16.71
CA PRO A 116 16.40 -37.79 -15.49
C PRO A 116 17.00 -36.40 -15.72
N THR A 117 17.67 -36.19 -16.85
CA THR A 117 18.27 -34.91 -17.22
C THR A 117 17.22 -33.82 -17.38
N PHE A 118 16.16 -34.09 -18.15
CA PHE A 118 15.08 -33.12 -18.37
C PHE A 118 14.13 -32.99 -17.16
N ALA A 119 14.01 -34.02 -16.33
CA ALA A 119 13.26 -33.94 -15.07
C ALA A 119 13.90 -32.94 -14.09
N GLY A 120 15.24 -32.88 -14.04
CA GLY A 120 15.96 -31.85 -13.27
C GLY A 120 15.65 -30.43 -13.74
N CYS A 121 15.44 -30.24 -15.05
CA CYS A 121 15.09 -28.94 -15.63
C CYS A 121 13.68 -28.46 -15.26
N LEU A 122 12.79 -29.36 -14.82
CA LEU A 122 11.42 -29.04 -14.40
C LEU A 122 11.37 -28.37 -13.02
N ALA A 123 12.31 -28.72 -12.14
CA ALA A 123 12.28 -28.28 -10.74
C ALA A 123 12.25 -26.75 -10.57
N PRO A 124 13.09 -25.95 -11.27
CA PRO A 124 13.03 -24.49 -11.15
C PRO A 124 11.69 -23.89 -11.58
N PHE A 125 11.04 -24.42 -12.63
CA PHE A 125 9.75 -23.93 -13.07
C PHE A 125 8.64 -24.22 -12.06
N VAL A 126 8.59 -25.45 -11.54
CA VAL A 126 7.60 -25.83 -10.51
C VAL A 126 7.81 -24.99 -9.24
N PHE A 127 9.06 -24.80 -8.84
CA PHE A 127 9.40 -23.94 -7.71
C PHE A 127 8.99 -22.48 -7.97
N GLY A 128 9.24 -21.96 -9.17
CA GLY A 128 8.81 -20.63 -9.58
C GLY A 128 7.28 -20.47 -9.52
N THR A 129 6.51 -21.49 -9.93
CA THR A 129 5.04 -21.51 -9.81
C THR A 129 4.59 -21.50 -8.35
N LEU A 130 5.23 -22.29 -7.48
CA LEU A 130 4.95 -22.29 -6.04
C LEU A 130 5.20 -20.92 -5.43
N LEU A 131 6.34 -20.29 -5.75
CA LEU A 131 6.68 -18.94 -5.29
C LEU A 131 5.64 -17.92 -5.74
N ALA A 132 5.15 -17.99 -7.00
CA ALA A 132 4.10 -17.10 -7.49
C ALA A 132 2.79 -17.24 -6.67
N GLY A 133 2.43 -18.46 -6.28
CA GLY A 133 1.31 -18.72 -5.38
C GLY A 133 1.50 -18.10 -3.98
N LEU A 134 2.71 -18.24 -3.42
CA LEU A 134 3.07 -17.63 -2.13
C LEU A 134 3.07 -16.10 -2.19
N VAL A 135 3.48 -15.49 -3.31
CA VAL A 135 3.37 -14.03 -3.52
C VAL A 135 1.91 -13.60 -3.46
N SER A 136 1.01 -14.34 -4.11
CA SER A 136 -0.43 -14.05 -4.09
C SER A 136 -1.00 -14.09 -2.66
N GLY A 137 -0.76 -15.18 -1.94
CA GLY A 137 -1.23 -15.33 -0.55
C GLY A 137 -0.57 -14.34 0.43
N GLY A 138 0.73 -14.10 0.27
CA GLY A 138 1.48 -13.16 1.11
C GLY A 138 1.08 -11.71 0.88
N THR A 139 0.69 -11.35 -0.34
CA THR A 139 0.13 -10.01 -0.64
C THR A 139 -1.15 -9.78 0.16
N TYR A 140 -2.05 -10.77 0.19
CA TYR A 140 -3.26 -10.70 1.01
C TYR A 140 -2.94 -10.55 2.51
N LEU A 141 -1.98 -11.34 3.02
CA LEU A 141 -1.55 -11.26 4.41
C LEU A 141 -0.96 -9.89 4.77
N SER A 142 -0.12 -9.32 3.90
CA SER A 142 0.45 -7.98 4.10
C SER A 142 -0.63 -6.90 4.19
N GLN A 143 -1.63 -6.95 3.30
CA GLN A 143 -2.76 -6.01 3.33
C GLN A 143 -3.62 -6.17 4.58
N TRP A 144 -3.88 -7.41 5.01
CA TRP A 144 -4.61 -7.67 6.25
C TRP A 144 -3.89 -7.08 7.48
N LEU A 145 -2.55 -7.18 7.54
CA LEU A 145 -1.75 -6.59 8.62
C LEU A 145 -1.79 -5.05 8.60
N TYR A 146 -1.76 -4.43 7.43
CA TYR A 146 -1.90 -2.97 7.31
C TYR A 146 -3.29 -2.44 7.67
N GLY A 147 -4.31 -3.31 7.72
CA GLY A 147 -5.67 -2.94 8.14
C GLY A 147 -5.80 -2.58 9.62
N TYR A 148 -4.79 -2.89 10.46
CA TYR A 148 -4.79 -2.58 11.88
C TYR A 148 -3.88 -1.39 12.20
N ASP A 149 -4.35 -0.46 13.04
CA ASP A 149 -3.66 0.81 13.34
C ASP A 149 -2.62 0.72 14.48
N THR A 150 -2.08 -0.48 14.75
CA THR A 150 -1.03 -0.63 15.76
C THR A 150 0.37 -0.54 15.14
N PRO A 151 1.38 0.02 15.83
CA PRO A 151 2.75 0.07 15.32
C PRO A 151 3.33 -1.31 14.97
N ALA A 152 2.99 -2.32 15.77
CA ALA A 152 3.47 -3.70 15.57
C ALA A 152 2.88 -4.33 14.29
N THR A 153 1.59 -4.15 14.02
CA THR A 153 0.94 -4.68 12.81
C THR A 153 1.46 -4.00 11.55
N LYS A 154 1.75 -2.70 11.60
CA LYS A 154 2.38 -1.96 10.49
C LYS A 154 3.79 -2.48 10.19
N MET A 155 4.60 -2.72 11.21
CA MET A 155 5.95 -3.29 11.03
C MET A 155 5.88 -4.73 10.47
N ALA A 156 4.98 -5.56 10.99
CA ALA A 156 4.75 -6.90 10.46
C ALA A 156 4.29 -6.87 9.00
N GLY A 157 3.39 -5.94 8.66
CA GLY A 157 2.92 -5.70 7.29
C GLY A 157 4.05 -5.32 6.34
N LEU A 158 4.99 -4.49 6.79
CA LEU A 158 6.19 -4.10 6.03
C LEU A 158 7.13 -5.30 5.79
N VAL A 159 7.43 -6.06 6.84
CA VAL A 159 8.28 -7.26 6.73
C VAL A 159 7.64 -8.27 5.77
N ALA A 160 6.34 -8.54 5.93
CA ALA A 160 5.59 -9.43 5.03
C ALA A 160 5.65 -8.94 3.57
N ASN A 161 5.53 -7.62 3.34
CA ASN A 161 5.62 -7.04 2.01
C ASN A 161 7.00 -7.25 1.38
N VAL A 162 8.08 -6.98 2.13
CA VAL A 162 9.46 -7.19 1.67
C VAL A 162 9.70 -8.66 1.34
N VAL A 163 9.25 -9.58 2.18
CA VAL A 163 9.35 -11.03 1.90
C VAL A 163 8.63 -11.38 0.60
N VAL A 164 7.42 -10.86 0.39
CA VAL A 164 6.64 -11.09 -0.85
C VAL A 164 7.37 -10.57 -2.09
N ILE A 165 8.00 -9.39 -2.02
CA ILE A 165 8.81 -8.85 -3.11
C ILE A 165 9.96 -9.79 -3.44
N LEU A 166 10.69 -10.27 -2.41
CA LEU A 166 11.81 -11.20 -2.60
C LEU A 166 11.36 -12.54 -3.22
N LEU A 167 10.20 -13.07 -2.80
CA LEU A 167 9.62 -14.27 -3.39
C LEU A 167 9.26 -14.07 -4.88
N GLY A 168 8.74 -12.89 -5.24
CA GLY A 168 8.44 -12.54 -6.63
C GLY A 168 9.70 -12.48 -7.50
N LEU A 169 10.76 -11.82 -7.02
CA LEU A 169 12.05 -11.79 -7.71
C LEU A 169 12.65 -13.19 -7.86
N ALA A 170 12.57 -14.01 -6.80
CA ALA A 170 13.02 -15.40 -6.83
C ALA A 170 12.23 -16.25 -7.85
N SER A 171 10.93 -16.00 -8.03
CA SER A 171 10.11 -16.70 -9.03
C SER A 171 10.55 -16.39 -10.47
N PHE A 172 10.90 -15.13 -10.78
CA PHE A 172 11.48 -14.77 -12.07
C PHE A 172 12.89 -15.33 -12.27
N ALA A 173 13.72 -15.33 -11.23
CA ALA A 173 15.04 -15.94 -11.29
C ALA A 173 14.95 -17.45 -11.55
N ALA A 174 13.99 -18.14 -10.90
CA ALA A 174 13.74 -19.56 -11.11
C ALA A 174 13.34 -19.88 -12.56
N PHE A 175 12.51 -19.03 -13.20
CA PHE A 175 12.22 -19.15 -14.63
C PHE A 175 13.50 -19.07 -15.47
N GLY A 176 14.35 -18.07 -15.22
CA GLY A 176 15.62 -17.90 -15.95
C GLY A 176 16.56 -19.10 -15.79
N VAL A 177 16.69 -19.62 -14.58
CA VAL A 177 17.50 -20.81 -14.28
C VAL A 177 16.92 -22.05 -14.99
N GLY A 178 15.62 -22.28 -14.91
CA GLY A 178 14.95 -23.40 -15.57
C GLY A 178 15.10 -23.34 -17.09
N ALA A 179 14.98 -22.15 -17.68
CA ALA A 179 15.19 -21.95 -19.12
C ALA A 179 16.63 -22.25 -19.52
N TRP A 180 17.61 -21.79 -18.74
CA TRP A 180 19.03 -22.06 -18.97
C TRP A 180 19.36 -23.55 -18.88
N TRP A 181 18.90 -24.24 -17.83
CA TRP A 181 19.12 -25.68 -17.67
C TRP A 181 18.47 -26.49 -18.79
N THR A 182 17.26 -26.10 -19.20
CA THR A 182 16.56 -26.74 -20.30
C THR A 182 17.34 -26.59 -21.61
N TYR A 183 17.83 -25.37 -21.89
CA TYR A 183 18.68 -25.12 -23.06
C TYR A 183 19.95 -25.97 -23.04
N ASP A 184 20.67 -25.99 -21.91
CA ASP A 184 21.89 -26.77 -21.75
C ASP A 184 21.65 -28.27 -21.95
N ALA A 185 20.55 -28.80 -21.40
CA ALA A 185 20.14 -30.18 -21.58
C ALA A 185 19.86 -30.52 -23.05
N PHE A 186 19.25 -29.62 -23.82
CA PHE A 186 19.03 -29.83 -25.25
C PHE A 186 20.35 -29.84 -26.04
N VAL A 187 21.29 -28.96 -25.72
CA VAL A 187 22.59 -28.89 -26.42
C VAL A 187 23.44 -30.13 -26.14
N HIS A 188 23.41 -30.66 -24.92
CA HIS A 188 24.22 -31.81 -24.52
C HIS A 188 23.55 -33.17 -24.75
N THR A 189 22.27 -33.21 -25.13
CA THR A 189 21.59 -34.47 -25.44
C THR A 189 21.88 -34.87 -26.89
N PRO A 190 22.55 -36.02 -27.13
CA PRO A 190 22.88 -36.46 -28.49
C PRO A 190 21.61 -36.76 -29.33
N PRO A 191 21.64 -36.59 -30.66
CA PRO A 191 20.49 -36.85 -31.53
C PRO A 191 20.02 -38.31 -31.46
N LEU A 192 18.77 -38.58 -31.82
CA LEU A 192 18.23 -39.95 -31.89
C LEU A 192 19.10 -40.82 -32.80
N PRO A 193 19.48 -42.04 -32.39
CA PRO A 193 20.06 -42.99 -33.34
C PRO A 193 19.02 -43.22 -34.43
N GLY A 194 19.39 -42.87 -35.67
CA GLY A 194 18.56 -43.06 -36.86
C GLY A 194 18.44 -44.51 -37.27
#